data_AF-A0A9E3DMV7-F1
#
_entry.id   AF-A0A9E3DMV7-F1
#
_cell.length_a   1.000
_cell.length_b   1.000
_cell.length_c   1.000
_cell.angle_alpha   90.00
_cell.angle_beta   90.00
_cell.angle_gamma   90.00
#
_symmetry.space_group_name_H-M   'P 1'
#
loop_
_entity.id
_entity.type
_entity.pdbx_description
1 polymer ?
#
loop_
_entity_poly.entity_id
_entity_poly.type
_entity_poly.pdbx_seq_one_letter_code
_entity_poly.pdbx_strand_id
1 'polypeptide(L)'
;MSDDLVIDSAERVKSGADWDFDQLRAAYEKVESVAIGELGLEVYPNQVEVITSEQMLDAYSSIGMPLMYRHWSFGKRFARDEALYRHGLRSLAYEIVINSNPCISYIMEENSMAMQTLVMAHAAFGHNHFFKNNHLFLQWTDAGGILDYMEFAKSYIARCEDMYGEAAVERVLDAAHALMNQGVSRYPRKKTLSLQDEEKRAAERREEEQRTYNDLWRTLPGKPSGGGRLTNVAERHRLLGLPEENILYFLEKKAPLLKPWQREILRIVRHVAQYF
;
A
#
# COMPACT_ATOMS: atom_id res chain seq x y z
N MET A 1 34.00 -24.93 34.03
CA MET A 1 32.94 -25.96 33.99
C MET A 1 31.99 -25.51 32.90
N SER A 2 32.14 -26.14 31.73
CA SER A 2 31.30 -25.94 30.57
C SER A 2 29.96 -26.61 30.85
N ASP A 3 28.92 -25.81 31.05
CA ASP A 3 27.54 -26.30 30.93
C ASP A 3 27.30 -26.59 29.45
N ASP A 4 27.59 -27.83 29.06
CA ASP A 4 27.09 -28.38 27.80
C ASP A 4 25.57 -28.43 27.93
N LEU A 5 24.89 -27.45 27.33
CA LEU A 5 23.47 -27.49 27.05
C LEU A 5 23.19 -28.74 26.20
N VAL A 6 22.82 -29.83 26.87
CA VAL A 6 22.30 -31.04 26.24
C VAL A 6 20.92 -30.68 25.69
N ILE A 7 20.89 -30.12 24.48
CA ILE A 7 19.66 -29.91 23.74
C ILE A 7 19.18 -31.29 23.31
N ASP A 8 18.10 -31.77 23.94
CA ASP A 8 17.47 -33.04 23.62
C ASP A 8 17.19 -33.11 22.12
N SER A 9 17.60 -34.22 21.50
CA SER A 9 17.40 -34.46 20.07
C SER A 9 15.93 -34.44 19.65
N ALA A 10 15.01 -34.64 20.60
CA ALA A 10 13.57 -34.57 20.38
C ALA A 10 13.02 -33.14 20.19
N GLU A 11 13.75 -32.10 20.64
CA GLU A 11 13.35 -30.69 20.50
C GLU A 11 13.94 -30.01 19.25
N ARG A 12 14.68 -30.75 18.41
CA ARG A 12 15.29 -30.16 17.21
C ARG A 12 14.24 -29.98 16.12
N VAL A 13 14.18 -28.78 15.56
CA VAL A 13 13.41 -28.49 14.33
C VAL A 13 13.89 -29.47 13.25
N LYS A 14 13.01 -30.37 12.79
CA LYS A 14 13.31 -31.27 11.67
C LYS A 14 13.67 -30.39 10.47
N SER A 15 14.75 -30.66 9.75
CA SER A 15 15.30 -29.73 8.74
C SER A 15 14.77 -29.94 7.32
N GLY A 16 13.78 -30.82 7.13
CA GLY A 16 13.22 -31.17 5.81
C GLY A 16 12.13 -30.21 5.32
N ALA A 17 11.73 -30.39 4.06
CA ALA A 17 10.54 -29.76 3.46
C ALA A 17 9.24 -30.53 3.75
N ASP A 18 9.34 -31.75 4.28
CA ASP A 18 8.19 -32.51 4.77
C ASP A 18 7.81 -32.01 6.16
N TRP A 19 6.88 -31.05 6.21
CA TRP A 19 6.39 -30.47 7.44
C TRP A 19 4.87 -30.44 7.52
N ASP A 20 4.35 -30.36 8.74
CA ASP A 20 2.93 -30.23 9.02
C ASP A 20 2.59 -28.94 9.79
N PHE A 21 1.30 -28.59 9.83
CA PHE A 21 0.84 -27.37 10.50
C PHE A 21 1.10 -27.36 12.02
N ASP A 22 1.27 -28.52 12.65
CA ASP A 22 1.56 -28.60 14.08
C ASP A 22 3.02 -28.23 14.35
N GLN A 23 3.95 -28.69 13.51
CA GLN A 23 5.35 -28.27 13.54
C GLN A 23 5.49 -26.77 13.27
N LEU A 24 4.72 -26.26 12.31
CA LEU A 24 4.70 -24.83 11.97
C LEU A 24 4.20 -23.99 13.17
N ARG A 25 3.13 -24.43 13.83
CA ARG A 25 2.60 -23.79 15.04
C ARG A 25 3.60 -23.84 16.19
N ALA A 26 4.23 -24.98 16.44
CA ALA A 26 5.23 -25.13 17.48
C ALA A 26 6.45 -24.21 17.25
N ALA A 27 6.89 -24.08 15.99
CA ALA A 27 7.95 -23.13 15.62
C ALA A 27 7.51 -21.69 15.89
N TYR A 28 6.30 -21.30 15.48
CA TYR A 28 5.74 -19.98 15.73
C TYR A 28 5.69 -19.65 17.23
N GLU A 29 5.13 -20.54 18.06
CA GLU A 29 5.01 -20.34 19.52
C GLU A 29 6.39 -20.18 20.18
N LYS A 30 7.38 -20.97 19.75
CA LYS A 30 8.74 -20.87 20.29
C LYS A 30 9.41 -19.55 19.89
N VAL A 31 9.24 -19.13 18.64
CA VAL A 31 9.74 -17.83 18.15
C VAL A 31 9.05 -16.69 18.90
N GLU A 32 7.73 -16.76 19.10
CA GLU A 32 6.95 -15.76 19.84
C GLU A 32 7.43 -15.60 21.27
N SER A 33 7.64 -16.72 21.97
CA SER A 33 8.18 -16.75 23.34
C SER A 33 9.50 -15.99 23.44
N VAL A 34 10.41 -16.19 22.49
CA VAL A 34 11.72 -15.51 22.49
C VAL A 34 11.55 -14.04 22.08
N ALA A 35 10.80 -13.77 21.01
CA ALA A 35 10.57 -12.44 20.48
C ALA A 35 9.93 -11.50 21.51
N ILE A 36 8.84 -11.92 22.14
CA ILE A 36 8.09 -11.08 23.08
C ILE A 36 8.65 -11.21 24.50
N GLY A 37 8.93 -12.44 24.95
CA GLY A 37 9.33 -12.72 26.32
C GLY A 37 10.78 -12.33 26.63
N GLU A 38 11.73 -12.70 25.77
CA GLU A 38 13.16 -12.47 26.01
C GLU A 38 13.65 -11.16 25.38
N LEU A 39 13.25 -10.88 24.14
CA LEU A 39 13.71 -9.70 23.38
C LEU A 39 12.82 -8.47 23.56
N GLY A 40 11.59 -8.62 24.06
CA GLY A 40 10.67 -7.51 24.29
C GLY A 40 10.16 -6.83 23.01
N LEU A 41 10.05 -7.56 21.90
CA LEU A 41 9.56 -7.02 20.64
C LEU A 41 8.08 -6.65 20.73
N GLU A 42 7.76 -5.39 20.44
CA GLU A 42 6.39 -4.94 20.24
C GLU A 42 5.95 -5.17 18.79
N VAL A 43 4.95 -6.02 18.58
CA VAL A 43 4.43 -6.40 17.24
C VAL A 43 2.92 -6.14 17.12
N TYR A 44 2.40 -6.03 15.91
CA TYR A 44 0.97 -6.23 15.62
C TYR A 44 0.65 -7.72 15.71
N PRO A 45 -0.62 -8.11 15.96
CA PRO A 45 -1.03 -9.51 15.86
C PRO A 45 -0.63 -10.08 14.50
N ASN A 46 0.01 -11.25 14.49
CA ASN A 46 0.44 -11.89 13.26
C ASN A 46 -0.66 -12.77 12.66
N GLN A 47 -0.80 -12.69 11.35
CA GLN A 47 -1.57 -13.62 10.53
C GLN A 47 -0.60 -14.27 9.53
N VAL A 48 -0.19 -15.51 9.82
CA VAL A 48 0.72 -16.27 8.97
C VAL A 48 -0.09 -17.09 7.97
N GLU A 49 0.18 -16.90 6.69
CA GLU A 49 -0.49 -17.60 5.59
C GLU A 49 0.54 -18.38 4.77
N VAL A 50 0.30 -19.68 4.62
CA VAL A 50 1.11 -20.53 3.73
C VAL A 50 0.58 -20.37 2.31
N ILE A 51 1.47 -20.07 1.38
CA ILE A 51 1.13 -19.86 -0.03
C ILE A 51 2.01 -20.70 -0.96
N THR A 52 1.45 -21.06 -2.10
CA THR A 52 2.14 -21.73 -3.20
C THR A 52 3.06 -20.76 -3.95
N SER A 53 4.03 -21.30 -4.71
CA SER A 53 4.85 -20.50 -5.63
C SER A 53 4.05 -19.64 -6.62
N GLU A 54 2.89 -20.11 -7.09
CA GLU A 54 2.01 -19.35 -8.00
C GLU A 54 1.35 -18.16 -7.29
N GLN A 55 0.82 -18.39 -6.10
CA GLN A 55 0.26 -17.32 -5.26
C GLN A 55 1.34 -16.29 -4.88
N MET A 56 2.59 -16.73 -4.72
CA MET A 56 3.68 -15.81 -4.46
C MET A 56 4.00 -14.92 -5.66
N LEU A 57 4.00 -15.47 -6.87
CA LEU A 57 4.13 -14.68 -8.10
C LEU A 57 2.99 -13.68 -8.27
N ASP A 58 1.76 -14.07 -7.94
CA ASP A 58 0.61 -13.18 -7.98
C ASP A 58 0.77 -12.03 -6.97
N ALA A 59 1.13 -12.36 -5.72
CA ALA A 59 1.45 -11.37 -4.70
C ALA A 59 2.56 -10.41 -5.14
N TYR A 60 3.65 -10.88 -5.76
CA TYR A 60 4.69 -10.00 -6.30
C TYR A 60 4.17 -9.00 -7.34
N SER A 61 3.26 -9.46 -8.21
CA SER A 61 2.72 -8.65 -9.28
C SER A 61 1.83 -7.51 -8.76
N SER A 62 1.15 -7.74 -7.64
CA SER A 62 0.22 -6.84 -6.96
C SER A 62 0.83 -6.10 -5.76
N ILE A 63 2.17 -6.08 -5.62
CA ILE A 63 2.90 -5.44 -4.51
C ILE A 63 2.53 -6.05 -3.13
N GLY A 64 2.17 -7.33 -3.12
CA GLY A 64 1.88 -8.14 -1.94
C GLY A 64 0.46 -8.01 -1.40
N MET A 65 -0.39 -7.17 -2.02
CA MET A 65 -1.70 -6.84 -1.47
C MET A 65 -2.82 -7.74 -2.04
N PRO A 66 -3.61 -8.42 -1.19
CA PRO A 66 -4.66 -9.33 -1.65
C PRO A 66 -5.85 -8.64 -2.32
N LEU A 67 -6.06 -7.33 -2.07
CA LEU A 67 -7.24 -6.57 -2.53
C LEU A 67 -6.91 -5.47 -3.54
N MET A 68 -5.91 -5.65 -4.40
CA MET A 68 -5.60 -4.66 -5.43
C MET A 68 -6.72 -4.53 -6.48
N TYR A 69 -6.86 -3.31 -7.00
CA TYR A 69 -7.67 -3.06 -8.19
C TYR A 69 -7.00 -3.65 -9.42
N ARG A 70 -7.80 -3.87 -10.46
CA ARG A 70 -7.32 -4.44 -11.72
C ARG A 70 -6.56 -3.38 -12.52
N HIS A 71 -5.40 -3.77 -13.02
CA HIS A 71 -4.63 -2.96 -13.96
C HIS A 71 -3.70 -3.86 -14.77
N TRP A 72 -3.65 -3.66 -16.09
CA TRP A 72 -2.89 -4.53 -16.99
C TRP A 72 -1.38 -4.56 -16.68
N SER A 73 -0.84 -3.50 -16.06
CA SER A 73 0.59 -3.46 -15.72
C SER A 73 0.97 -4.51 -14.67
N PHE A 74 0.04 -4.91 -13.79
CA PHE A 74 0.26 -6.00 -12.83
C PHE A 74 0.36 -7.34 -13.56
N GLY A 75 -0.57 -7.62 -14.49
CA GLY A 75 -0.49 -8.82 -15.33
C GLY A 75 0.79 -8.87 -16.19
N LYS A 76 1.24 -7.73 -16.72
CA LYS A 76 2.53 -7.64 -17.42
C LYS A 76 3.72 -7.96 -16.50
N ARG A 77 3.71 -7.49 -15.25
CA ARG A 77 4.74 -7.81 -14.24
C ARG A 77 4.71 -9.30 -13.89
N PHE A 78 3.53 -9.86 -13.68
CA PHE A 78 3.33 -11.29 -13.43
C PHE A 78 3.96 -12.12 -14.56
N ALA A 79 3.56 -11.90 -15.82
CA ALA A 79 4.08 -12.67 -16.95
C ALA A 79 5.61 -12.56 -17.10
N ARG A 80 6.18 -11.39 -16.80
CA ARG A 80 7.64 -11.20 -16.80
C ARG A 80 8.31 -11.99 -15.67
N ASP A 81 7.79 -11.87 -14.46
CA ASP A 81 8.40 -12.44 -13.26
C ASP A 81 8.24 -13.98 -13.23
N GLU A 82 7.11 -14.48 -13.70
CA GLU A 82 6.87 -15.91 -13.95
C GLU A 82 7.87 -16.46 -14.98
N ALA A 83 8.06 -15.78 -16.12
CA ALA A 83 9.01 -16.22 -17.13
C ALA A 83 10.44 -16.28 -16.58
N LEU A 84 10.86 -15.26 -15.82
CA LEU A 84 12.17 -15.24 -15.17
C LEU A 84 12.33 -16.38 -14.16
N TYR A 85 11.28 -16.65 -13.38
CA TYR A 85 11.27 -17.76 -12.42
C TYR A 85 11.36 -19.12 -13.12
N ARG A 86 10.54 -19.38 -14.13
CA ARG A 86 10.54 -20.63 -14.91
C ARG A 86 11.89 -20.88 -15.60
N HIS A 87 12.58 -19.82 -16.03
CA HIS A 87 13.91 -19.93 -16.63
C HIS A 87 15.05 -20.00 -15.59
N GLY A 88 14.75 -20.03 -14.29
CA GLY A 88 15.75 -20.06 -13.22
C GLY A 88 16.58 -18.78 -13.12
N LEU A 89 16.16 -17.70 -13.77
CA LEU A 89 16.85 -16.40 -13.78
C LEU A 89 16.51 -15.56 -12.54
N ARG A 90 15.45 -15.92 -11.82
CA ARG A 90 15.01 -15.25 -10.59
C ARG A 90 14.47 -16.28 -9.61
N SER A 91 14.95 -16.25 -8.37
CA SER A 91 14.33 -16.99 -7.27
C SER A 91 13.13 -16.21 -6.71
N LEU A 92 12.16 -16.93 -6.16
CA LEU A 92 11.09 -16.32 -5.36
C LEU A 92 11.64 -15.95 -3.98
N ALA A 93 11.05 -14.94 -3.33
CA ALA A 93 11.29 -14.77 -1.91
C ALA A 93 10.72 -15.94 -1.12
N TYR A 94 11.29 -16.16 0.06
CA TYR A 94 10.78 -17.14 1.00
C TYR A 94 9.56 -16.59 1.76
N GLU A 95 9.34 -15.28 1.68
CA GLU A 95 8.33 -14.53 2.40
C GLU A 95 7.87 -13.23 1.72
N ILE A 96 6.65 -12.78 2.05
CA ILE A 96 6.21 -11.38 1.90
C ILE A 96 5.50 -10.98 3.19
N VAL A 97 5.78 -9.76 3.69
CA VAL A 97 5.10 -9.21 4.86
C VAL A 97 4.38 -7.92 4.49
N ILE A 98 3.11 -7.84 4.85
CA ILE A 98 2.27 -6.66 4.68
C ILE A 98 2.13 -5.95 6.00
N ASN A 99 2.47 -4.66 6.01
CA ASN A 99 2.34 -3.79 7.16
C ASN A 99 0.86 -3.42 7.39
N SER A 100 0.10 -4.36 7.91
CA SER A 100 -1.29 -4.22 8.31
C SER A 100 -1.47 -4.59 9.78
N ASN A 101 -2.67 -4.37 10.33
CA ASN A 101 -3.05 -4.80 11.67
C ASN A 101 -4.36 -5.61 11.58
N PRO A 102 -4.32 -6.96 11.58
CA PRO A 102 -3.15 -7.81 11.83
C PRO A 102 -2.09 -7.76 10.72
N CYS A 103 -0.83 -8.00 11.06
CA CYS A 103 0.29 -8.08 10.13
C CYS A 103 0.21 -9.39 9.37
N ILE A 104 0.09 -9.33 8.04
CA ILE A 104 -0.04 -10.53 7.20
C ILE A 104 1.36 -10.95 6.76
N SER A 105 1.74 -12.18 7.07
CA SER A 105 3.02 -12.77 6.69
C SER A 105 2.78 -13.99 5.81
N TYR A 106 3.06 -13.86 4.52
CA TYR A 106 3.05 -14.95 3.58
C TYR A 106 4.35 -15.73 3.66
N ILE A 107 4.25 -17.06 3.81
CA ILE A 107 5.40 -17.97 3.80
C ILE A 107 5.22 -19.02 2.71
N MET A 108 6.30 -19.37 2.03
CA MET A 108 6.28 -20.35 0.93
C MET A 108 6.07 -21.76 1.46
N GLU A 109 5.27 -22.57 0.77
CA GLU A 109 5.05 -23.96 1.16
C GLU A 109 6.30 -24.84 0.98
N GLU A 110 7.13 -24.51 0.00
CA GLU A 110 8.34 -25.26 -0.37
C GLU A 110 9.53 -24.97 0.56
N ASN A 111 9.37 -24.03 1.50
CA ASN A 111 10.38 -23.75 2.52
C ASN A 111 10.60 -24.99 3.40
N SER A 112 11.87 -25.32 3.66
CA SER A 112 12.20 -26.27 4.72
C SER A 112 11.77 -25.71 6.08
N MET A 113 11.56 -26.57 7.07
CA MET A 113 11.20 -26.10 8.42
C MET A 113 12.24 -25.18 9.06
N ALA A 114 13.52 -25.36 8.74
CA ALA A 114 14.56 -24.41 9.16
C ALA A 114 14.34 -23.03 8.52
N MET A 115 13.98 -23.00 7.24
CA MET A 115 13.61 -21.77 6.54
C MET A 115 12.32 -21.17 7.09
N GLN A 116 11.27 -21.97 7.34
CA GLN A 116 10.03 -21.49 7.96
C GLN A 116 10.29 -20.83 9.30
N THR A 117 11.11 -21.45 10.15
CA THR A 117 11.46 -20.90 11.46
C THR A 117 12.22 -19.58 11.32
N LEU A 118 13.18 -19.51 10.39
CA LEU A 118 13.94 -18.29 10.11
C LEU A 118 13.02 -17.17 9.61
N VAL A 119 12.16 -17.47 8.63
CA VAL A 119 11.21 -16.53 8.04
C VAL A 119 10.21 -16.05 9.09
N MET A 120 9.70 -16.90 9.97
CA MET A 120 8.84 -16.46 11.07
C MET A 120 9.57 -15.47 11.99
N ALA A 121 10.78 -15.82 12.44
CA ALA A 121 11.56 -14.95 13.31
C ALA A 121 11.90 -13.61 12.64
N HIS A 122 12.36 -13.66 11.39
CA HIS A 122 12.76 -12.48 10.63
C HIS A 122 11.58 -11.62 10.20
N ALA A 123 10.56 -12.22 9.61
CA ALA A 123 9.51 -11.54 8.88
C ALA A 123 8.27 -11.33 9.77
N ALA A 124 7.73 -12.39 10.37
CA ALA A 124 6.53 -12.28 11.20
C ALA A 124 6.80 -11.51 12.51
N PHE A 125 8.00 -11.59 13.08
CA PHE A 125 8.34 -10.82 14.29
C PHE A 125 9.26 -9.64 14.01
N GLY A 126 10.37 -9.83 13.28
CA GLY A 126 11.34 -8.77 13.01
C GLY A 126 10.77 -7.61 12.16
N HIS A 127 10.28 -7.89 10.95
CA HIS A 127 9.66 -6.86 10.11
C HIS A 127 8.44 -6.24 10.78
N ASN A 128 7.58 -7.04 11.40
CA ASN A 128 6.41 -6.55 12.11
C ASN A 128 6.78 -5.55 13.23
N HIS A 129 7.76 -5.90 14.07
CA HIS A 129 8.28 -5.00 15.08
C HIS A 129 8.82 -3.71 14.47
N PHE A 130 9.61 -3.83 13.40
CA PHE A 130 10.15 -2.68 12.69
C PHE A 130 9.05 -1.79 12.13
N PHE A 131 8.05 -2.35 11.45
CA PHE A 131 6.91 -1.59 10.90
C PHE A 131 6.12 -0.86 11.98
N LYS A 132 5.85 -1.53 13.11
CA LYS A 132 5.08 -0.94 14.21
C LYS A 132 5.80 0.21 14.91
N ASN A 133 7.12 0.15 15.02
CA ASN A 133 7.88 1.07 15.87
C ASN A 133 8.78 2.06 15.11
N ASN A 134 9.01 1.85 13.82
CA ASN A 134 9.84 2.74 13.03
C ASN A 134 9.15 4.09 12.82
N HIS A 135 9.92 5.17 13.06
CA HIS A 135 9.42 6.53 12.97
C HIS A 135 8.82 6.90 11.61
N LEU A 136 9.40 6.42 10.51
CA LEU A 136 8.90 6.71 9.16
C LEU A 136 7.62 5.94 8.88
N PHE A 137 7.52 4.68 9.30
CA PHE A 137 6.28 3.90 9.18
C PHE A 137 5.14 4.53 9.99
N LEU A 138 5.40 4.95 11.23
CA LEU A 138 4.44 5.66 12.07
C LEU A 138 4.00 7.01 11.47
N GLN A 139 4.80 7.61 10.60
CA GLN A 139 4.48 8.87 9.93
C GLN A 139 3.67 8.67 8.64
N TRP A 140 4.05 7.70 7.82
CA TRP A 140 3.60 7.59 6.43
C TRP A 140 2.64 6.43 6.17
N THR A 141 2.59 5.44 7.05
CA THR A 141 1.73 4.27 6.89
C THR A 141 0.64 4.24 7.96
N ASP A 142 -0.50 3.67 7.59
CA ASP A 142 -1.58 3.35 8.51
C ASP A 142 -1.88 1.85 8.39
N ALA A 143 -1.23 1.06 9.25
CA ALA A 143 -1.41 -0.39 9.26
C ALA A 143 -2.86 -0.81 9.59
N GLY A 144 -3.60 0.00 10.36
CA GLY A 144 -4.98 -0.30 10.72
C GLY A 144 -5.95 -0.08 9.57
N GLY A 145 -5.75 0.96 8.77
CA GLY A 145 -6.68 1.36 7.71
C GLY A 145 -6.33 0.86 6.30
N ILE A 146 -5.14 0.30 6.07
CA ILE A 146 -4.68 -0.01 4.70
C ILE A 146 -5.54 -1.05 3.98
N LEU A 147 -6.02 -2.10 4.68
CA LEU A 147 -6.82 -3.15 4.05
C LEU A 147 -8.19 -2.63 3.61
N ASP A 148 -8.88 -1.90 4.50
CA ASP A 148 -10.14 -1.21 4.20
C ASP A 148 -9.97 -0.22 3.04
N TYR A 149 -8.84 0.50 3.01
CA TYR A 149 -8.53 1.44 1.95
C TYR A 149 -8.34 0.76 0.59
N MET A 150 -7.70 -0.41 0.55
CA MET A 150 -7.56 -1.18 -0.69
C MET A 150 -8.91 -1.72 -1.17
N GLU A 151 -9.76 -2.20 -0.26
CA GLU A 151 -11.12 -2.63 -0.60
C GLU A 151 -11.94 -1.47 -1.20
N PHE A 152 -11.86 -0.29 -0.57
CA PHE A 152 -12.46 0.93 -1.10
C PHE A 152 -11.93 1.25 -2.50
N ALA A 153 -10.61 1.27 -2.69
CA ALA A 153 -9.98 1.61 -3.96
C ALA A 153 -10.41 0.67 -5.09
N LYS A 154 -10.39 -0.65 -4.83
CA LYS A 154 -10.87 -1.69 -5.75
C LYS A 154 -12.33 -1.47 -6.13
N SER A 155 -13.18 -1.27 -5.13
CA SER A 155 -14.62 -1.05 -5.35
C SER A 155 -14.90 0.26 -6.08
N TYR A 156 -14.11 1.32 -5.80
CA TYR A 156 -14.24 2.62 -6.44
C TYR A 156 -13.90 2.55 -7.93
N ILE A 157 -12.80 1.90 -8.28
CA ILE A 157 -12.36 1.73 -9.67
C ILE A 157 -13.39 0.91 -10.44
N ALA A 158 -13.86 -0.21 -9.90
CA ALA A 158 -14.91 -1.02 -10.53
C ALA A 158 -16.19 -0.21 -10.80
N ARG A 159 -16.67 0.58 -9.83
CA ARG A 159 -17.83 1.48 -10.06
C ARG A 159 -17.56 2.55 -11.11
N CYS A 160 -16.33 3.04 -11.23
CA CYS A 160 -15.98 3.99 -12.27
C CYS A 160 -15.97 3.33 -13.66
N GLU A 161 -15.52 2.08 -13.76
CA GLU A 161 -15.55 1.31 -15.00
C GLU A 161 -16.99 1.11 -15.47
N ASP A 162 -17.90 0.76 -14.56
CA ASP A 162 -19.32 0.61 -14.84
C ASP A 162 -19.98 1.93 -15.31
N MET A 163 -19.64 3.06 -14.68
CA MET A 163 -20.28 4.35 -14.98
C MET A 163 -19.68 5.09 -16.18
N TYR A 164 -18.36 5.01 -16.37
CA TYR A 164 -17.63 5.84 -17.34
C TYR A 164 -17.00 5.02 -18.48
N GLY A 165 -17.04 3.69 -18.39
CA GLY A 165 -16.44 2.76 -19.33
C GLY A 165 -14.97 2.45 -19.01
N GLU A 166 -14.60 1.19 -19.17
CA GLU A 166 -13.26 0.65 -18.90
C GLU A 166 -12.15 1.47 -19.57
N ALA A 167 -12.24 1.71 -20.88
CA ALA A 167 -11.22 2.45 -21.62
C ALA A 167 -11.01 3.89 -21.12
N ALA A 168 -12.04 4.53 -20.55
CA ALA A 168 -11.89 5.87 -19.99
C ALA A 168 -11.19 5.87 -18.63
N VAL A 169 -11.50 4.88 -17.79
CA VAL A 169 -10.87 4.69 -16.49
C VAL A 169 -9.41 4.26 -16.66
N GLU A 170 -9.16 3.28 -17.52
CA GLU A 170 -7.83 2.77 -17.83
C GLU A 170 -6.89 3.89 -18.26
N ARG A 171 -7.30 4.78 -19.18
CA ARG A 171 -6.46 5.93 -19.60
C ARG A 171 -6.03 6.83 -18.45
N VAL A 172 -6.90 7.04 -17.46
CA VAL A 172 -6.58 7.87 -16.28
C VAL A 172 -5.66 7.10 -15.35
N LEU A 173 -5.95 5.81 -15.14
CA LEU A 173 -5.18 4.93 -14.28
C LEU A 173 -3.76 4.72 -14.83
N ASP A 174 -3.60 4.55 -16.13
CA ASP A 174 -2.32 4.49 -16.85
C ASP A 174 -1.47 5.74 -16.61
N ALA A 175 -2.07 6.91 -16.82
CA ALA A 175 -1.38 8.19 -16.60
C ALA A 175 -0.98 8.37 -15.13
N ALA A 176 -1.84 7.94 -14.21
CA ALA A 176 -1.55 7.97 -12.78
C ALA A 176 -0.40 7.02 -12.42
N HIS A 177 -0.41 5.78 -12.91
CA HIS A 177 0.65 4.80 -12.67
C HIS A 177 1.99 5.21 -13.29
N ALA A 178 1.99 5.86 -14.45
CA ALA A 178 3.20 6.40 -15.05
C ALA A 178 3.87 7.47 -14.15
N LEU A 179 3.07 8.19 -13.36
CA LEU A 179 3.53 9.22 -12.43
C LEU A 179 3.65 8.73 -10.97
N MET A 180 3.37 7.46 -10.70
CA MET A 180 3.28 6.89 -9.34
C MET A 180 4.52 7.21 -8.49
N ASN A 181 5.73 7.02 -9.04
CA ASN A 181 6.99 7.26 -8.34
C ASN A 181 7.28 8.76 -8.07
N GLN A 182 6.54 9.66 -8.71
CA GLN A 182 6.59 11.11 -8.45
C GLN A 182 5.40 11.57 -7.58
N GLY A 183 4.59 10.63 -7.11
CA GLY A 183 3.46 10.82 -6.21
C GLY A 183 3.81 10.63 -4.73
N VAL A 184 5.09 10.57 -4.38
CA VAL A 184 5.56 10.31 -3.02
C VAL A 184 6.04 11.61 -2.38
N SER A 185 5.52 11.91 -1.20
CA SER A 185 5.97 13.05 -0.39
C SER A 185 7.18 12.63 0.42
N ARG A 186 8.23 13.45 0.42
CA ARG A 186 9.47 13.22 1.16
C ARG A 186 9.45 13.92 2.51
N TYR A 187 8.74 15.05 2.59
CA TYR A 187 8.67 15.86 3.79
C TYR A 187 7.28 15.75 4.43
N PRO A 188 7.18 15.33 5.70
CA PRO A 188 5.89 15.22 6.38
C PRO A 188 5.22 16.59 6.46
N ARG A 189 4.07 16.74 5.80
CA ARG A 189 3.13 17.81 6.14
C ARG A 189 2.38 17.39 7.40
N LYS A 190 1.80 18.35 8.15
CA LYS A 190 0.95 18.05 9.32
C LYS A 190 0.03 16.87 8.99
N LYS A 191 0.07 15.81 9.79
CA LYS A 191 -0.75 14.59 9.62
C LYS A 191 -2.17 15.01 9.27
N THR A 192 -2.59 14.63 8.06
CA THR A 192 -3.97 14.80 7.64
C THR A 192 -4.79 13.72 8.33
N LEU A 193 -6.06 14.01 8.60
CA LEU A 193 -6.91 13.17 9.47
C LEU A 193 -7.16 11.79 8.84
N SER A 194 -7.74 10.88 9.61
CA SER A 194 -8.16 9.55 9.17
C SER A 194 -8.87 9.60 7.82
N LEU A 195 -8.69 8.57 6.99
CA LEU A 195 -9.34 8.46 5.68
C LEU A 195 -10.87 8.62 5.78
N GLN A 196 -11.49 8.11 6.84
CA GLN A 196 -12.91 8.29 7.12
C GLN A 196 -13.27 9.77 7.36
N ASP A 197 -12.43 10.51 8.08
CA ASP A 197 -12.59 11.95 8.29
C ASP A 197 -12.35 12.74 7.00
N GLU A 198 -11.44 12.29 6.15
CA GLU A 198 -11.20 12.89 4.83
C GLU A 198 -12.35 12.61 3.85
N GLU A 199 -12.92 11.41 3.86
CA GLU A 199 -14.10 11.05 3.07
C GLU A 199 -15.31 11.83 3.50
N LYS A 200 -15.54 11.93 4.81
CA LYS A 200 -16.59 12.76 5.38
C LYS A 200 -16.39 14.21 4.98
N ARG A 201 -15.17 14.75 5.09
CA ARG A 201 -14.86 16.11 4.60
C ARG A 201 -14.95 16.26 3.09
N ALA A 202 -14.66 15.23 2.31
CA ALA A 202 -14.78 15.27 0.86
C ALA A 202 -16.25 15.17 0.43
N ALA A 203 -17.09 14.43 1.17
CA ALA A 203 -18.54 14.45 1.03
C ALA A 203 -19.09 15.81 1.46
N GLU A 204 -18.69 16.34 2.61
CA GLU A 204 -19.06 17.68 3.10
C GLU A 204 -18.62 18.79 2.14
N ARG A 205 -17.39 18.73 1.60
CA ARG A 205 -16.94 19.69 0.56
C ARG A 205 -17.74 19.56 -0.73
N ARG A 206 -18.05 18.33 -1.18
CA ARG A 206 -18.91 18.11 -2.36
C ARG A 206 -20.33 18.63 -2.09
N GLU A 207 -20.85 18.44 -0.89
CA GLU A 207 -22.14 18.98 -0.46
C GLU A 207 -22.11 20.51 -0.35
N GLU A 208 -21.05 21.11 0.19
CA GLU A 208 -20.87 22.56 0.24
C GLU A 208 -20.75 23.15 -1.17
N GLU A 209 -19.98 22.52 -2.06
CA GLU A 209 -19.89 22.91 -3.47
C GLU A 209 -21.26 22.80 -4.14
N GLN A 210 -22.02 21.73 -3.88
CA GLN A 210 -23.39 21.56 -4.37
C GLN A 210 -24.39 22.57 -3.78
N ARG A 211 -24.26 22.92 -2.49
CA ARG A 211 -25.09 23.94 -1.81
C ARG A 211 -24.75 25.36 -2.24
N THR A 212 -23.47 25.63 -2.53
CA THR A 212 -22.96 26.93 -3.01
C THR A 212 -23.19 27.11 -4.51
N TYR A 213 -23.44 26.03 -5.25
CA TYR A 213 -23.88 26.02 -6.66
C TYR A 213 -25.34 26.47 -6.86
N ASN A 214 -25.92 27.22 -5.90
CA ASN A 214 -27.29 27.70 -5.97
C ASN A 214 -27.36 29.12 -6.57
N ASP A 215 -27.85 29.20 -7.82
CA ASP A 215 -28.53 30.26 -8.61
C ASP A 215 -28.23 31.79 -8.44
N LEU A 216 -27.56 32.24 -7.38
CA LEU A 216 -27.22 33.65 -7.11
C LEU A 216 -26.08 34.20 -7.97
N TRP A 217 -25.22 33.33 -8.51
CA TRP A 217 -24.10 33.74 -9.38
C TRP A 217 -24.50 33.92 -10.85
N ARG A 218 -25.75 33.61 -11.20
CA ARG A 218 -26.26 33.73 -12.58
C ARG A 218 -26.65 35.18 -12.95
N THR A 219 -26.87 36.05 -11.97
CA THR A 219 -27.48 37.38 -12.17
C THR A 219 -26.53 38.56 -11.99
N LEU A 220 -25.24 38.33 -11.67
CA LEU A 220 -24.26 39.41 -11.63
C LEU A 220 -23.79 39.72 -13.07
N PRO A 221 -23.98 40.94 -13.59
CA PRO A 221 -23.38 41.35 -14.85
C PRO A 221 -21.86 41.15 -14.74
N GLY A 222 -21.31 40.36 -15.66
CA GLY A 222 -19.88 40.10 -15.71
C GLY A 222 -19.11 41.41 -15.71
N LYS A 223 -18.32 41.65 -14.66
CA LYS A 223 -17.21 42.61 -14.75
C LYS A 223 -16.37 42.16 -15.95
N PRO A 224 -16.02 43.04 -16.90
CA PRO A 224 -15.08 42.66 -17.95
C PRO A 224 -13.81 42.22 -17.24
N SER A 225 -13.56 40.92 -17.25
CA SER A 225 -12.30 40.36 -16.80
C SER A 225 -11.30 40.84 -17.83
N GLY A 226 -10.63 41.95 -17.51
CA GLY A 226 -9.41 42.33 -18.20
C GLY A 226 -8.51 41.11 -18.14
N GLY A 227 -8.36 40.43 -19.29
CA GLY A 227 -7.49 39.30 -19.49
C GLY A 227 -6.04 39.75 -19.38
N GLY A 228 -5.62 40.18 -18.20
CA GLY A 228 -4.23 40.22 -17.84
C GLY A 228 -3.77 38.78 -17.74
N ARG A 229 -3.08 38.27 -18.77
CA ARG A 229 -2.15 37.15 -18.57
C ARG A 229 -1.35 37.55 -17.33
N LEU A 230 -1.42 36.79 -16.23
CA LEU A 230 -0.52 36.96 -15.09
C LEU A 230 0.90 36.90 -15.65
N THR A 231 1.51 38.05 -15.93
CA THR A 231 2.84 38.17 -16.52
C THR A 231 3.91 37.86 -15.50
N ASN A 232 3.56 37.96 -14.21
CA ASN A 232 4.44 37.65 -13.11
C ASN A 232 4.43 36.15 -12.77
N VAL A 233 5.52 35.46 -13.14
CA VAL A 233 5.76 34.04 -12.84
C VAL A 233 5.69 33.77 -11.34
N ALA A 234 6.16 34.69 -10.50
CA ALA A 234 6.17 34.52 -9.05
C ALA A 234 4.76 34.49 -8.43
N GLU A 235 3.83 35.27 -8.99
CA GLU A 235 2.44 35.31 -8.54
C GLU A 235 1.69 34.02 -8.93
N ARG A 236 1.96 33.50 -10.14
CA ARG A 236 1.47 32.18 -10.56
C ARG A 236 1.99 31.05 -9.68
N HIS A 237 3.28 31.07 -9.35
CA HIS A 237 3.86 30.06 -8.45
C HIS A 237 3.22 30.10 -7.07
N ARG A 238 2.97 31.30 -6.53
CA ARG A 238 2.31 31.47 -5.23
C ARG A 238 0.87 30.96 -5.24
N LEU A 239 0.08 31.28 -6.27
CA LEU A 239 -1.30 30.79 -6.42
C LEU A 239 -1.38 29.26 -6.56
N LEU A 240 -0.41 28.68 -7.26
CA LEU A 240 -0.29 27.22 -7.43
C LEU A 240 0.30 26.52 -6.21
N GLY A 241 0.88 27.25 -5.26
CA GLY A 241 1.53 26.69 -4.07
C GLY A 241 2.85 25.97 -4.41
N LEU A 242 3.56 26.43 -5.43
CA LEU A 242 4.85 25.85 -5.83
C LEU A 242 5.98 26.33 -4.89
N PRO A 243 7.00 25.49 -4.61
CA PRO A 243 7.20 24.15 -5.17
C PRO A 243 6.33 23.07 -4.51
N GLU A 244 5.79 22.18 -5.33
CA GLU A 244 5.11 20.96 -4.89
C GLU A 244 5.92 19.76 -5.42
N GLU A 245 6.38 18.90 -4.52
CA GLU A 245 7.18 17.74 -4.88
C GLU A 245 6.31 16.57 -5.36
N ASN A 246 5.09 16.48 -4.84
CA ASN A 246 4.17 15.40 -5.16
C ASN A 246 3.33 15.77 -6.38
N ILE A 247 3.72 15.28 -7.54
CA ILE A 247 3.09 15.62 -8.83
C ILE A 247 1.64 15.13 -8.85
N LEU A 248 1.36 13.94 -8.32
CA LEU A 248 -0.01 13.42 -8.25
C LEU A 248 -0.89 14.28 -7.35
N TYR A 249 -0.37 14.75 -6.21
CA TYR A 249 -1.08 15.67 -5.32
C TYR A 249 -1.34 17.02 -5.99
N PHE A 250 -0.34 17.55 -6.71
CA PHE A 250 -0.48 18.78 -7.47
C PHE A 250 -1.62 18.67 -8.48
N LEU A 251 -1.63 17.59 -9.27
CA LEU A 251 -2.66 17.34 -10.28
C LEU A 251 -4.04 17.15 -9.63
N GLU A 252 -4.13 16.34 -8.57
CA GLU A 252 -5.35 16.09 -7.79
C GLU A 252 -6.01 17.41 -7.33
N LYS A 253 -5.21 18.35 -6.81
CA LYS A 253 -5.72 19.61 -6.24
C LYS A 253 -5.88 20.74 -7.26
N LYS A 254 -4.95 20.87 -8.20
CA LYS A 254 -4.81 22.08 -9.03
C LYS A 254 -5.22 21.90 -10.49
N ALA A 255 -5.39 20.67 -11.00
CA ALA A 255 -5.75 20.48 -12.40
C ALA A 255 -7.20 20.90 -12.67
N PRO A 256 -7.46 21.92 -13.50
CA PRO A 256 -8.81 22.47 -13.68
C PRO A 256 -9.73 21.56 -14.50
N LEU A 257 -9.15 20.70 -15.36
CA LEU A 257 -9.89 19.85 -16.30
C LEU A 257 -10.30 18.49 -15.73
N LEU A 258 -9.76 18.10 -14.56
CA LEU A 258 -10.05 16.79 -13.98
C LEU A 258 -11.44 16.78 -13.33
N LYS A 259 -12.25 15.83 -13.80
CA LYS A 259 -13.54 15.50 -13.20
C LYS A 259 -13.33 14.91 -11.79
N PRO A 260 -14.33 14.99 -10.90
CA PRO A 260 -14.21 14.47 -9.53
C PRO A 260 -13.72 13.01 -9.46
N TRP A 261 -14.22 12.13 -10.35
CA TRP A 261 -13.82 10.72 -10.35
C TRP A 261 -12.37 10.49 -10.78
N GLN A 262 -11.85 11.33 -11.68
CA GLN A 262 -10.46 11.25 -12.13
C GLN A 262 -9.52 11.70 -11.03
N ARG A 263 -9.91 12.71 -10.24
CA ARG A 263 -9.14 13.17 -9.08
C ARG A 263 -9.05 12.09 -8.01
N GLU A 264 -10.13 11.34 -7.78
CA GLU A 264 -10.10 10.25 -6.81
C GLU A 264 -9.19 9.10 -7.27
N ILE A 265 -9.15 8.77 -8.57
CA ILE A 265 -8.19 7.80 -9.11
C ILE A 265 -6.75 8.26 -8.85
N LEU A 266 -6.43 9.54 -9.10
CA LEU A 266 -5.09 10.07 -8.80
C LEU A 266 -4.78 9.98 -7.29
N ARG A 267 -5.76 10.26 -6.43
CA ARG A 267 -5.63 10.11 -4.98
C ARG A 267 -5.38 8.66 -4.59
N ILE A 268 -6.07 7.70 -5.19
CA ILE A 268 -5.86 6.25 -4.98
C ILE A 268 -4.42 5.87 -5.32
N VAL A 269 -3.97 6.17 -6.54
CA VAL A 269 -2.61 5.82 -6.96
C VAL A 269 -1.56 6.51 -6.09
N ARG A 270 -1.80 7.77 -5.69
CA ARG A 270 -0.92 8.52 -4.80
C ARG A 270 -0.80 7.87 -3.42
N HIS A 271 -1.91 7.45 -2.82
CA HIS A 271 -1.89 6.80 -1.50
C HIS A 271 -1.22 5.44 -1.55
N VAL A 272 -1.47 4.65 -2.61
CA VAL A 272 -0.73 3.39 -2.84
C VAL A 272 0.77 3.66 -3.00
N ALA A 273 1.15 4.68 -3.78
CA ALA A 273 2.56 5.06 -3.97
C ALA A 273 3.23 5.57 -2.69
N GLN A 274 2.48 6.23 -1.80
CA GLN A 274 3.03 6.72 -0.54
C GLN A 274 3.29 5.59 0.45
N TYR A 275 2.49 4.52 0.37
CA TYR A 275 2.59 3.36 1.25
C TYR A 275 3.72 2.39 0.83
N PHE A 276 3.95 2.19 -0.48
CA PHE A 276 4.96 1.28 -1.06
C PHE A 276 6.18 2.01 -1.61
#